data_AF-A0ABD2B498-F1
#
_entry.id   AF-A0ABD2B498-F1
#
_cell.length_a   1.000
_cell.length_b   1.000
_cell.length_c   1.000
_cell.angle_alpha   90.00
_cell.angle_beta   90.00
_cell.angle_gamma   90.00
#
_symmetry.space_group_name_H-M   'P 1'
#
loop_
_entity.id
_entity.type
_entity.pdbx_description
1 polymer ?
#
loop_
_entity_poly.entity_id
_entity_poly.type
_entity_poly.pdbx_seq_one_letter_code
_entity_poly.pdbx_strand_id
1 'polypeptide(L)'
;MAAQRALPQSKEALLKSYTTRLKDDVKSMLENFEEIVKLAKGENDSQLSRMAQCEQDTFEMHVRAANIVRAGESLMKLVSDIKQYLILNDFPSVNDAIAHNSKLFRTKQAECDQKLASLRDDMAADLYDLEEEYYTSIYK
;
A
#
# COMPACT_ATOMS: atom_id res chain seq x y z
N MET A 1 -5.44 -5.33 22.73
CA MET A 1 -6.41 -4.49 22.00
C MET A 1 -5.64 -3.56 21.09
N ALA A 2 -5.74 -3.73 19.77
CA ALA A 2 -5.07 -2.84 18.84
C ALA A 2 -5.73 -1.46 18.95
N ALA A 3 -5.00 -0.46 19.43
CA ALA A 3 -5.47 0.91 19.47
C ALA A 3 -5.79 1.34 18.03
N GLN A 4 -7.05 1.59 17.75
CA GLN A 4 -7.52 2.10 16.47
C GLN A 4 -6.99 3.54 16.36
N ARG A 5 -5.79 3.68 15.78
CA ARG A 5 -5.16 4.98 15.53
C ARG A 5 -6.11 5.77 14.64
N ALA A 6 -6.66 6.87 15.17
CA ALA A 6 -7.48 7.80 14.40
C ALA A 6 -6.69 8.23 13.15
N LEU A 7 -7.32 8.10 11.98
CA LEU A 7 -6.70 8.48 10.72
C LEU A 7 -6.59 10.01 10.67
N PRO A 8 -5.48 10.58 10.17
CA PRO A 8 -5.40 12.01 9.90
C PRO A 8 -6.57 12.42 8.98
N GLN A 9 -7.17 13.58 9.24
CA GLN A 9 -8.35 14.09 8.52
C GLN A 9 -8.17 14.10 6.98
N SER A 10 -6.94 14.29 6.50
CA SER A 10 -6.59 14.21 5.08
C SER A 10 -6.74 12.81 4.48
N LYS A 11 -6.47 11.75 5.25
CA LYS A 11 -6.64 10.36 4.81
C LYS A 11 -8.12 9.99 4.72
N GLU A 12 -8.93 10.41 5.69
CA GLU A 12 -10.37 10.17 5.64
C GLU A 12 -11.02 10.90 4.46
N ALA A 13 -10.63 12.15 4.19
CA ALA A 13 -11.09 12.89 3.03
C ALA A 13 -10.71 12.19 1.71
N LEU A 14 -9.49 11.64 1.61
CA LEU A 14 -9.04 10.87 0.45
C LEU A 14 -9.84 9.56 0.27
N LEU A 15 -10.07 8.80 1.33
CA LEU A 15 -10.87 7.57 1.24
C LEU A 15 -12.33 7.87 0.87
N LYS A 16 -12.86 9.00 1.35
CA LYS A 16 -14.19 9.48 0.96
C LYS A 16 -14.22 9.86 -0.52
N SER A 17 -13.19 10.52 -1.06
CA SER A 17 -13.14 10.86 -2.48
C SER A 17 -13.05 9.63 -3.38
N TYR A 18 -12.30 8.60 -2.97
CA TYR A 18 -12.28 7.28 -3.64
C TYR A 18 -13.66 6.63 -3.68
N THR A 19 -14.39 6.68 -2.57
CA THR A 19 -15.75 6.14 -2.49
C THR A 19 -16.72 6.90 -3.38
N THR A 20 -16.64 8.23 -3.39
CA THR A 20 -17.45 9.07 -4.28
C THR A 20 -17.17 8.74 -5.75
N ARG A 21 -15.89 8.72 -6.15
CA ARG A 21 -15.48 8.40 -7.52
C ARG A 21 -15.97 7.02 -7.97
N LEU A 22 -15.84 5.99 -7.14
CA LEU A 22 -16.37 4.65 -7.41
C LEU A 22 -17.87 4.68 -7.71
N LYS A 23 -18.64 5.36 -6.87
CA LYS A 23 -20.10 5.44 -7.01
C LYS A 23 -20.48 6.18 -8.28
N ASP A 24 -19.83 7.31 -8.56
CA ASP A 24 -20.11 8.14 -9.72
C ASP A 24 -19.78 7.41 -11.03
N ASP A 25 -18.63 6.74 -11.10
CA ASP A 25 -18.21 6.00 -12.30
C ASP A 25 -19.14 4.78 -12.55
N VAL A 26 -19.48 4.01 -11.52
CA VAL A 26 -20.40 2.86 -11.66
C VAL A 26 -21.81 3.33 -12.06
N LYS A 27 -22.31 4.40 -11.44
CA LYS A 27 -23.60 4.99 -11.78
C LYS A 27 -23.61 5.46 -13.23
N SER A 28 -22.58 6.18 -13.67
CA SER A 28 -22.42 6.63 -15.05
C SER A 28 -22.41 5.47 -16.04
N MET A 29 -21.72 4.37 -15.73
CA MET A 29 -21.73 3.17 -16.59
C MET A 29 -23.14 2.60 -16.74
N LEU A 30 -23.88 2.46 -15.64
CA LEU A 30 -25.25 1.94 -15.65
C LEU A 30 -26.18 2.84 -16.44
N GLU A 31 -26.20 4.14 -16.16
CA GLU A 31 -27.07 5.11 -16.83
C GLU A 31 -26.81 5.17 -18.34
N ASN A 32 -25.53 5.19 -18.76
CA ASN A 32 -25.22 5.17 -20.19
C ASN A 32 -25.64 3.85 -20.87
N PHE A 33 -25.51 2.72 -20.17
CA PHE A 33 -25.95 1.42 -20.70
C PHE A 33 -27.48 1.34 -20.84
N GLU A 34 -28.23 1.75 -19.81
CA GLU A 34 -29.69 1.79 -19.85
C GLU A 34 -30.20 2.64 -21.02
N GLU A 35 -29.55 3.76 -21.28
CA GLU A 35 -29.92 4.66 -22.36
C GLU A 35 -29.59 4.09 -23.75
N ILE A 36 -28.47 3.38 -23.90
CA ILE A 36 -28.19 2.61 -25.14
C ILE A 36 -29.32 1.59 -25.38
N VAL A 37 -29.76 0.87 -24.35
CA VAL A 37 -30.85 -0.10 -24.45
C VAL A 37 -32.17 0.59 -24.82
N LYS A 38 -32.46 1.77 -24.28
CA LYS A 38 -33.65 2.55 -24.64
C LYS A 38 -33.63 2.97 -26.11
N LEU A 39 -32.51 3.54 -26.58
CA LEU A 39 -32.34 3.94 -27.99
C LEU A 39 -32.49 2.74 -28.93
N ALA A 40 -31.98 1.56 -28.54
CA ALA A 40 -32.03 0.36 -29.36
C ALA A 40 -33.45 -0.21 -29.57
N LYS A 41 -34.42 0.16 -28.71
CA LYS A 41 -35.82 -0.26 -28.86
C LYS A 41 -36.54 0.49 -29.98
N GLY A 42 -36.07 1.68 -30.36
CA GLY A 42 -36.70 2.47 -31.43
C GLY A 42 -38.12 2.96 -31.11
N GLU A 43 -38.50 3.02 -29.83
CA GLU A 43 -39.85 3.43 -29.36
C GLU A 43 -40.05 4.96 -29.31
N ASN A 44 -39.16 5.75 -29.93
CA ASN A 44 -39.22 7.20 -29.88
C ASN A 44 -40.18 7.76 -30.95
N ASP A 45 -41.31 8.31 -30.52
CA ASP A 45 -42.15 9.17 -31.35
C ASP A 45 -41.42 10.49 -31.62
N SER A 46 -40.84 10.60 -32.81
CA SER A 46 -40.09 11.77 -33.26
C SER A 46 -40.80 12.47 -34.41
N GLN A 47 -40.75 13.81 -34.42
CA GLN A 47 -41.19 14.62 -35.55
C GLN A 47 -40.17 14.64 -36.70
N LEU A 48 -38.99 14.01 -36.51
CA LEU A 48 -37.94 13.89 -37.52
C LEU A 48 -38.25 12.80 -38.54
N SER A 49 -37.64 12.92 -39.72
CA SER A 49 -37.58 11.81 -40.67
C SER A 49 -36.88 10.60 -40.05
N ARG A 50 -37.36 9.39 -40.35
CA ARG A 50 -36.75 8.14 -39.86
C ARG A 50 -35.24 8.07 -40.10
N MET A 51 -34.75 8.52 -41.25
CA MET A 51 -33.32 8.51 -41.54
C MET A 51 -32.53 9.41 -40.58
N ALA A 52 -33.01 10.63 -40.34
CA ALA A 52 -32.36 11.56 -39.42
C ALA A 52 -32.40 11.04 -37.97
N GLN A 53 -33.51 10.43 -37.55
CA GLN A 53 -33.63 9.83 -36.23
C GLN A 53 -32.62 8.68 -36.04
N CYS A 54 -32.50 7.77 -37.02
CA CYS A 54 -31.54 6.66 -36.95
C CYS A 54 -30.09 7.15 -36.82
N GLU A 55 -29.71 8.21 -37.56
CA GLU A 55 -28.37 8.79 -37.46
C GLU A 55 -28.13 9.44 -36.09
N GLN A 56 -29.11 10.17 -35.56
CA GLN A 56 -29.05 10.76 -34.23
C GLN A 56 -28.89 9.69 -33.14
N ASP A 57 -29.74 8.64 -33.16
CA ASP A 57 -29.70 7.56 -32.18
C ASP A 57 -28.36 6.82 -32.23
N THR A 58 -27.83 6.57 -33.44
CA THR A 58 -26.51 5.94 -33.63
C THR A 58 -25.39 6.79 -33.03
N PHE A 59 -25.39 8.10 -33.29
CA PHE A 59 -24.41 9.01 -32.73
C PHE A 59 -24.49 9.05 -31.20
N GLU A 60 -25.70 9.13 -30.65
CA GLU A 60 -25.92 9.15 -29.21
C GLU A 60 -25.45 7.83 -28.55
N MET A 61 -25.75 6.68 -29.14
CA MET A 61 -25.25 5.38 -28.68
C MET A 61 -23.72 5.34 -28.65
N HIS A 62 -23.03 5.90 -29.65
CA HIS A 62 -21.58 5.97 -29.67
C HIS A 62 -21.02 6.84 -28.54
N VAL A 63 -21.61 8.01 -28.29
CA VAL A 63 -21.20 8.89 -27.18
C VAL A 63 -21.40 8.19 -25.83
N ARG A 64 -22.53 7.50 -25.65
CA ARG A 64 -22.82 6.75 -24.43
C ARG A 64 -21.86 5.58 -24.22
N ALA A 65 -21.52 4.84 -25.28
CA ALA A 65 -20.51 3.79 -25.23
C ALA A 65 -19.13 4.35 -24.85
N ALA A 66 -18.72 5.49 -25.42
CA ALA A 66 -17.48 6.15 -25.05
C ALA A 66 -17.45 6.60 -23.57
N ASN A 67 -18.57 7.08 -23.04
CA ASN A 67 -18.69 7.44 -21.62
C ASN A 67 -18.53 6.22 -20.70
N ILE A 68 -19.06 5.05 -21.08
CA ILE A 68 -18.86 3.78 -20.35
C ILE A 68 -17.37 3.42 -20.30
N VAL A 69 -16.68 3.48 -21.43
CA VAL A 69 -15.23 3.20 -21.51
C VAL A 69 -14.44 4.17 -20.62
N ARG A 70 -14.75 5.48 -20.68
CA ARG A 70 -14.10 6.50 -19.85
C ARG A 70 -14.29 6.25 -18.35
N ALA A 71 -15.49 5.87 -17.92
CA ALA A 71 -15.75 5.49 -16.54
C ALA A 71 -14.94 4.24 -16.14
N GLY A 72 -14.85 3.25 -17.03
CA GLY A 72 -14.00 2.06 -16.83
C GLY A 72 -12.52 2.41 -16.64
N GLU A 73 -11.96 3.29 -17.46
CA GLU A 73 -10.58 3.77 -17.29
C GLU A 73 -10.39 4.52 -15.97
N SER A 74 -11.38 5.33 -15.57
CA SER A 74 -11.37 6.03 -14.29
C SER A 74 -11.33 5.04 -13.11
N LEU A 75 -12.09 3.95 -13.16
CA LEU A 75 -12.05 2.88 -12.17
C LEU A 75 -10.69 2.17 -12.14
N MET A 76 -10.05 1.92 -13.29
CA MET A 76 -8.70 1.34 -13.31
C MET A 76 -7.67 2.25 -12.62
N LYS A 77 -7.77 3.57 -12.84
CA LYS A 77 -6.93 4.56 -12.13
C LYS A 77 -7.20 4.53 -10.63
N LEU A 78 -8.46 4.48 -10.22
CA LEU A 78 -8.84 4.37 -8.81
C LEU A 78 -8.24 3.12 -8.14
N VAL A 79 -8.26 1.97 -8.81
CA VAL A 79 -7.60 0.74 -8.31
C VAL A 79 -6.09 0.95 -8.13
N SER A 80 -5.44 1.62 -9.07
CA SER A 80 -4.01 1.96 -8.95
C SER A 80 -3.75 2.88 -7.74
N ASP A 81 -4.57 3.92 -7.57
CA ASP A 81 -4.46 4.87 -6.45
C ASP A 81 -4.61 4.16 -5.09
N ILE A 82 -5.57 3.21 -4.99
CA ILE A 82 -5.77 2.40 -3.77
C ILE A 82 -4.55 1.52 -3.48
N LYS A 83 -3.98 0.86 -4.50
CA LYS A 83 -2.75 0.05 -4.33
C LYS A 83 -1.60 0.91 -3.81
N GLN A 84 -1.40 2.09 -4.41
CA GLN A 84 -0.37 3.02 -3.98
C GLN A 84 -0.60 3.50 -2.54
N TYR A 85 -1.85 3.81 -2.18
CA TYR A 85 -2.22 4.17 -0.81
C TYR A 85 -1.86 3.04 0.17
N LEU A 86 -2.21 1.79 -0.11
CA LEU A 86 -1.92 0.65 0.78
C LEU A 86 -0.42 0.41 0.95
N ILE A 87 0.34 0.43 -0.15
CA ILE A 87 1.80 0.25 -0.11
C ILE A 87 2.45 1.36 0.71
N LEU A 88 2.08 2.62 0.47
CA LEU A 88 2.70 3.75 1.15
C LEU A 88 2.34 3.84 2.64
N ASN A 89 1.13 3.43 3.02
CA ASN A 89 0.69 3.49 4.41
C ASN A 89 1.35 2.45 5.30
N ASP A 90 1.95 1.40 4.75
CA ASP A 90 2.66 0.39 5.53
C ASP A 90 4.11 0.78 5.85
N PHE A 91 4.70 1.71 5.09
CA PHE A 91 6.09 2.14 5.31
C PHE A 91 6.40 2.68 6.71
N PRO A 92 5.55 3.47 7.39
CA PRO A 92 5.81 3.89 8.75
C PRO A 92 5.96 2.71 9.73
N SER A 93 5.07 1.72 9.66
CA SER A 93 5.12 0.52 10.50
C SER A 93 6.37 -0.32 10.21
N VAL A 94 6.71 -0.47 8.93
CA VAL A 94 7.94 -1.16 8.50
C VAL A 94 9.18 -0.42 9.00
N ASN A 95 9.22 0.91 8.90
CA ASN A 95 10.32 1.73 9.40
C ASN A 95 10.46 1.64 10.92
N ASP A 96 9.35 1.65 11.67
CA ASP A 96 9.35 1.48 13.12
C ASP A 96 9.92 0.10 13.49
N ALA A 97 9.53 -0.96 12.78
CA ALA A 97 10.06 -2.31 12.98
C ALA A 97 11.57 -2.40 12.66
N ILE A 98 12.02 -1.79 11.56
CA ILE A 98 13.45 -1.72 11.20
C ILE A 98 14.24 -0.96 12.27
N ALA A 99 13.74 0.18 12.73
CA ALA A 99 14.39 1.00 13.77
C ALA A 99 14.48 0.22 15.10
N HIS A 100 13.40 -0.45 15.49
CA HIS A 100 13.36 -1.31 16.68
C HIS A 100 14.40 -2.44 16.60
N ASN A 101 14.40 -3.20 15.50
CA ASN A 101 15.32 -4.31 15.31
C ASN A 101 16.78 -3.84 15.26
N SER A 102 17.05 -2.71 14.58
CA SER A 102 18.39 -2.13 14.52
C SER A 102 18.90 -1.76 15.92
N LYS A 103 18.04 -1.18 16.77
CA LYS A 103 18.39 -0.87 18.16
C LYS A 103 18.66 -2.16 18.95
N LEU A 104 17.79 -3.16 18.84
CA LEU A 104 17.94 -4.45 19.51
C LEU A 104 19.27 -5.11 19.16
N PHE A 105 19.62 -5.17 17.87
CA PHE A 105 20.87 -5.79 17.42
C PHE A 105 22.11 -5.02 17.87
N ARG A 106 22.07 -3.68 17.87
CA ARG A 106 23.17 -2.87 18.43
C ARG A 106 23.37 -3.14 19.92
N THR A 107 22.29 -3.25 20.70
CA THR A 107 22.37 -3.59 22.12
C THR A 107 22.98 -4.98 22.33
N LYS A 108 22.49 -5.99 21.60
CA LYS A 108 23.04 -7.36 21.67
C LYS A 108 24.51 -7.42 21.26
N GLN A 109 24.91 -6.65 20.25
CA GLN A 109 26.30 -6.55 19.84
C GLN A 109 27.17 -6.00 20.97
N ALA A 110 26.78 -4.88 21.58
CA ALA A 110 27.51 -4.28 22.69
C ALA A 110 27.62 -5.23 23.91
N GLU A 111 26.55 -5.96 24.24
CA GLU A 111 26.58 -6.98 25.29
C GLU A 111 27.54 -8.14 24.97
N CYS A 112 27.59 -8.56 23.71
CA CYS A 112 28.49 -9.61 23.26
C CYS A 112 29.95 -9.15 23.34
N ASP A 113 30.23 -7.94 22.85
CA ASP A 113 31.56 -7.33 22.88
C ASP A 113 32.05 -7.16 24.32
N GLN A 114 31.17 -6.76 25.24
CA GLN A 114 31.49 -6.66 26.67
C GLN A 114 31.83 -8.03 27.27
N LYS A 115 31.06 -9.07 26.96
CA LYS A 115 31.33 -10.43 27.44
C LYS A 115 32.64 -10.98 26.88
N LEU A 116 32.93 -10.74 25.60
CA LEU A 116 34.19 -11.13 24.99
C LEU A 116 35.39 -10.40 25.60
N ALA A 117 35.24 -9.11 25.91
CA ALA A 117 36.29 -8.34 26.59
C ALA A 117 36.57 -8.89 28.00
N SER A 118 35.52 -9.18 28.78
CA SER A 118 35.66 -9.79 30.11
C SER A 118 36.36 -11.14 30.02
N LEU A 119 35.90 -12.01 29.12
CA LEU A 119 36.50 -13.35 28.95
C LEU A 119 37.98 -13.27 28.56
N ARG A 120 38.35 -12.33 27.69
CA ARG A 120 39.76 -12.09 27.33
C ARG A 120 40.57 -11.71 28.56
N ASP A 121 40.05 -10.82 29.41
CA ASP A 121 40.77 -10.36 30.60
C ASP A 121 40.92 -11.49 31.63
N ASP A 122 39.88 -12.30 31.82
CA ASP A 122 39.92 -13.50 32.68
C ASP A 122 40.98 -14.51 32.17
N MET A 123 40.97 -14.82 30.87
CA MET A 123 41.95 -15.72 30.26
C MET A 123 43.39 -15.19 30.35
N ALA A 124 43.57 -13.87 30.25
CA ALA A 124 44.89 -13.25 30.38
C ALA A 124 45.41 -13.34 31.83
N ALA A 125 44.53 -13.20 32.82
CA ALA A 125 44.87 -13.40 34.23
C ALA A 125 45.25 -14.87 34.50
N ASP A 126 44.43 -15.82 34.05
CA ASP A 126 44.71 -17.25 34.21
C ASP A 126 46.04 -17.65 33.56
N LEU A 127 46.35 -17.11 32.37
CA LEU A 127 47.61 -17.36 31.68
C LEU A 127 48.80 -16.81 32.47
N TYR A 128 48.68 -15.62 33.03
CA TYR A 128 49.72 -15.01 33.85
C TYR A 128 50.02 -15.84 35.10
N ASP A 129 48.99 -16.28 35.82
CA ASP A 129 49.12 -17.11 37.01
C ASP A 129 49.80 -18.45 36.68
N LEU A 130 49.41 -19.08 35.57
CA LEU A 130 50.03 -20.33 35.09
C LEU A 130 51.50 -20.15 34.69
N GLU A 131 51.84 -19.04 34.04
CA GLU A 131 53.22 -18.71 33.69
C GLU A 131 54.07 -18.51 34.96
N GLU A 132 53.55 -17.79 35.96
CA GLU A 132 54.23 -17.58 37.24
C GLU A 132 54.47 -18.91 37.96
N GLU A 133 53.45 -19.78 38.08
CA GLU A 133 53.60 -21.11 38.67
C GLU A 133 54.63 -21.96 37.92
N TYR A 134 54.62 -21.94 36.58
CA TYR A 134 55.59 -22.68 35.77
C TYR A 134 57.03 -22.22 36.03
N TYR A 135 57.27 -20.90 36.10
CA TYR A 135 58.61 -20.37 36.31
C TYR A 135 59.11 -20.50 37.76
N THR A 136 58.20 -20.52 38.74
CA THR A 136 58.49 -20.68 40.18
C THR A 136 58.52 -22.13 40.65
N SER A 137 58.04 -23.07 39.84
CA SER A 137 58.07 -24.50 40.14
C SER A 137 59.49 -25.01 40.38
N ILE A 138 59.62 -25.79 41.46
CA ILE A 138 60.86 -26.42 41.94
C ILE A 138 61.28 -27.62 41.09
N TYR A 139 60.42 -28.07 40.18
CA TYR A 139 60.65 -29.18 39.24
C TYR A 139 61.10 -28.68 37.86
N LYS A 140 62.16 -27.87 37.82
CA LYS A 140 62.89 -27.59 36.56
C LYS A 140 63.97 -28.64 36.30
#